data_AF-A0A527IE59-F1
#
_entry.id   AF-A0A527IE59-F1
#
_cell.length_a   1.000
_cell.length_b   1.000
_cell.length_c   1.000
_cell.angle_alpha   90.00
_cell.angle_beta   90.00
_cell.angle_gamma   90.00
#
_symmetry.space_group_name_H-M   'P 1'
#
loop_
_entity.id
_entity.type
_entity.pdbx_description
1 polymer ?
#
loop_
_entity_poly.entity_id
_entity_poly.type
_entity_poly.pdbx_seq_one_letter_code
_entity_poly.pdbx_strand_id
1 'polypeptide(L)' 'RPFTDSEGIGRCHLILDPEVVRTDWQPRRAFQGWRYLKPADAPLDLGKGKAGLIEMPPKLRRELADLGLL' A
#
# COMPACT_ATOMS: atom_id res chain seq x y z
N ARG A 1 11.90 5.72 -18.65
CA ARG A 1 12.17 5.99 -20.08
C ARG A 1 11.29 7.16 -20.53
N PRO A 2 11.87 8.27 -21.03
CA PRO A 2 11.10 9.42 -21.51
C PRO A 2 10.44 9.12 -22.87
N PHE A 3 9.27 9.72 -23.13
CA PHE A 3 8.57 9.69 -24.41
C PHE A 3 7.77 10.99 -24.60
N THR A 4 7.46 11.35 -25.83
CA THR A 4 6.56 12.45 -26.16
C THR A 4 5.23 11.85 -26.62
N ASP A 5 4.13 12.34 -26.08
CA ASP A 5 2.80 11.86 -26.43
C ASP A 5 2.24 12.53 -27.69
N SER A 6 1.00 12.19 -28.06
CA SER A 6 0.30 12.80 -29.20
C SER A 6 0.05 14.30 -29.05
N GLU A 7 0.11 14.84 -27.83
CA GLU A 7 -0.06 16.26 -27.52
C GLU A 7 1.28 17.02 -27.53
N GLY A 8 2.40 16.36 -27.79
CA GLY A 8 3.73 16.99 -27.80
C GLY A 8 4.34 17.19 -26.40
N ILE A 9 3.76 16.60 -25.36
CA ILE A 9 4.19 16.75 -23.97
C ILE A 9 5.19 15.63 -23.62
N GLY A 10 6.34 16.03 -23.05
CA GLY A 10 7.33 15.10 -22.53
C GLY A 10 6.84 14.39 -21.26
N ARG A 11 6.76 13.06 -21.29
CA ARG A 11 6.35 12.21 -20.17
C ARG A 11 7.37 11.10 -19.92
N CYS A 12 7.18 10.34 -18.85
CA CYS A 12 8.00 9.18 -18.55
C CYS A 12 7.13 7.96 -18.23
N HIS A 13 7.63 6.77 -18.56
CA HIS A 13 7.03 5.52 -18.10
C HIS A 13 7.32 5.28 -16.63
N LEU A 14 6.31 4.88 -15.88
CA LEU A 14 6.44 4.25 -14.57
C LEU A 14 6.59 2.75 -14.79
N ILE A 15 7.73 2.19 -14.38
CA ILE A 15 7.95 0.74 -14.38
C ILE A 15 7.66 0.30 -12.96
N LEU A 16 6.55 -0.41 -12.78
CA LEU A 16 6.14 -0.95 -11.49
C LEU A 16 6.42 -2.44 -11.48
N ASP A 17 6.74 -2.97 -10.30
CA ASP A 17 6.76 -4.41 -10.07
C ASP A 17 5.32 -4.97 -10.26
N PRO A 18 5.13 -6.07 -11.03
CA PRO A 18 3.82 -6.70 -11.13
C PRO A 18 3.34 -7.32 -9.82
N GLU A 19 4.24 -7.65 -8.89
CA GLU A 19 3.89 -8.20 -7.59
C GLU A 19 3.33 -7.11 -6.68
N VAL A 20 2.08 -7.30 -6.23
CA VAL A 20 1.45 -6.42 -5.26
C VAL A 20 1.73 -6.93 -3.85
N VAL A 21 2.57 -6.22 -3.12
CA VAL A 21 2.85 -6.50 -1.70
C VAL A 21 1.74 -5.88 -0.84
N ARG A 22 1.04 -6.71 -0.07
CA ARG A 22 0.04 -6.24 0.89
C ARG A 22 0.73 -5.72 2.13
N THR A 23 0.26 -4.61 2.68
CA THR A 23 0.80 -4.02 3.92
C THR A 23 -0.22 -4.01 5.04
N ASP A 24 0.25 -3.96 6.28
CA ASP A 24 -0.58 -3.85 7.48
C ASP A 24 -1.41 -2.56 7.42
N TRP A 25 -2.64 -2.64 7.93
CA TRP A 25 -3.52 -1.48 7.97
C TRP A 25 -2.99 -0.46 8.98
N GLN A 26 -2.80 0.78 8.53
CA GLN A 26 -2.39 1.89 9.39
C GLN A 26 -3.35 3.06 9.22
N PRO A 27 -4.16 3.39 10.25
CA PRO A 27 -5.02 4.56 10.20
C PRO A 27 -4.16 5.82 10.19
N ARG A 28 -4.19 6.55 9.06
CA ARG A 28 -3.52 7.85 8.91
C ARG A 28 -4.49 8.91 8.39
N ARG A 29 -4.26 10.16 8.77
CA ARG A 29 -4.93 11.31 8.12
C ARG A 29 -4.43 11.43 6.69
N ALA A 30 -5.21 12.10 5.83
CA ALA A 30 -4.78 12.43 4.48
C ALA A 30 -3.41 13.13 4.53
N PHE A 31 -2.44 12.60 3.79
CA PHE A 31 -1.05 13.04 3.81
C PHE A 31 -0.61 13.40 2.38
N GLN A 32 0.01 14.57 2.21
CA GLN A 32 0.26 15.19 0.91
C GLN A 32 1.50 14.68 0.18
N GLY A 33 2.04 13.50 0.51
CA GLY A 33 2.97 12.86 -0.42
C GLY A 33 3.86 11.79 0.15
N TRP A 34 3.84 10.64 -0.52
CA TRP A 34 4.81 9.55 -0.38
C TRP A 34 6.26 10.02 -0.53
N ARG A 35 6.49 11.15 -1.21
CA ARG A 35 7.81 11.81 -1.34
C ARG A 35 8.44 12.17 0.01
N TYR A 36 7.64 12.43 1.04
CA TYR A 36 8.12 12.81 2.38
C TYR A 36 7.86 11.73 3.43
N LEU A 37 7.43 10.54 3.01
CA LEU A 37 7.27 9.40 3.91
C LEU A 37 8.67 8.87 4.23
N LYS A 38 9.07 8.91 5.51
CA LYS A 38 10.33 8.28 5.90
C LYS A 38 10.17 6.75 5.78
N PRO A 39 11.22 6.00 5.42
CA PRO A 39 11.14 4.54 5.34
C PRO A 39 10.62 3.88 6.63
N ALA A 40 10.97 4.44 7.79
CA ALA A 40 10.50 3.95 9.09
C ALA A 40 8.99 4.20 9.34
N ASP A 41 8.39 5.14 8.61
CA ASP A 41 6.96 5.46 8.68
C ASP A 41 6.14 4.67 7.65
N ALA A 42 6.79 3.84 6.83
CA ALA A 42 6.09 2.99 5.88
C ALA A 42 5.34 1.86 6.62
N PRO A 43 4.11 1.53 6.18
CA PRO A 43 3.42 0.34 6.67
C PRO A 43 4.27 -0.92 6.47
N LEU A 44 4.32 -1.79 7.48
CA LEU A 44 5.00 -3.07 7.37
C LEU A 44 4.28 -3.96 6.37
N ASP A 45 5.03 -4.76 5.62
CA ASP A 45 4.45 -5.79 4.77
C ASP A 45 3.71 -6.84 5.61
N LEU A 46 2.54 -7.27 5.14
CA LEU A 46 1.80 -8.39 5.70
C LEU A 46 2.62 -9.67 5.47
N GLY A 47 3.43 -10.05 6.46
CA GLY A 47 4.29 -11.23 6.38
C GLY A 47 3.54 -12.54 6.16
N LYS A 48 4.25 -13.58 5.68
CA LYS A 48 3.70 -14.90 5.35
C LYS A 48 2.95 -15.59 6.52
N GLY A 49 3.25 -15.24 7.77
CA GLY A 49 2.56 -15.74 8.96
C GLY A 49 1.13 -15.20 9.17
N LYS A 50 0.72 -14.15 8.43
CA LYS A 50 -0.63 -13.58 8.46
C LYS A 50 -1.50 -14.08 7.30
N ALA A 51 -1.17 -15.22 6.67
CA ALA A 51 -1.96 -15.81 5.59
C ALA A 51 -3.41 -16.11 6.03
N GLY A 52 -3.61 -16.66 7.24
CA GLY A 52 -4.95 -16.87 7.79
C GLY A 52 -5.74 -15.57 7.99
N LEU A 53 -5.03 -14.48 8.31
CA LEU A 53 -5.58 -13.13 8.38
C LEU A 53 -6.08 -12.67 7.01
N ILE A 54 -5.36 -12.97 5.93
CA ILE A 54 -5.73 -12.64 4.54
C ILE A 54 -6.99 -13.41 4.10
N GLU A 55 -7.19 -14.64 4.55
CA GLU A 55 -8.39 -15.45 4.24
C GLU A 55 -9.63 -15.06 5.06
N MET A 56 -9.48 -14.32 6.15
CA MET A 56 -10.64 -13.89 6.95
C MET A 56 -11.53 -12.92 6.18
N PRO A 57 -12.87 -13.04 6.30
CA PRO A 57 -13.81 -12.06 5.77
C PRO A 57 -13.45 -10.63 6.24
N PRO A 58 -13.48 -9.62 5.35
CA PRO A 58 -13.05 -8.26 5.69
C PRO A 58 -13.78 -7.66 6.91
N LYS A 59 -15.05 -8.00 7.08
CA LYS A 59 -15.87 -7.54 8.22
C LYS A 59 -15.33 -8.06 9.56
N LEU A 60 -15.05 -9.36 9.65
CA LEU A 60 -14.51 -10.00 10.85
C LEU A 60 -13.12 -9.44 11.20
N ARG A 61 -12.29 -9.23 10.19
CA ARG A 61 -10.95 -8.65 10.37
C ARG A 61 -11.01 -7.23 10.94
N ARG A 62 -11.97 -6.43 10.47
CA ARG A 62 -12.20 -5.07 10.98
C ARG A 62 -12.68 -5.09 12.43
N GLU A 63 -13.64 -5.95 12.76
CA GLU A 63 -14.14 -6.09 14.13
C GLU A 63 -13.02 -6.50 15.10
N LEU A 64 -12.16 -7.43 14.71
CA LEU A 64 -11.00 -7.83 15.53
C LEU A 64 -9.98 -6.70 15.71
N ALA A 65 -9.73 -5.91 14.66
CA ALA A 65 -8.86 -4.73 14.74
C ALA A 65 -9.43 -3.65 15.66
N ASP A 66 -10.75 -3.40 15.58
CA ASP A 66 -11.45 -2.45 16.45
C ASP A 66 -11.41 -2.89 17.93
N LEU A 67 -11.34 -4.20 18.18
CA LEU A 67 -11.18 -4.80 19.52
C LEU A 67 -9.72 -4.91 19.99
N GLY A 68 -8.74 -4.51 19.18
CA GLY A 68 -7.31 -4.58 19.52
C GLY A 68 -6.73 -5.99 19.59
N LEU A 69 -7.34 -6.94 18.88
CA LEU A 69 -6.93 -8.35 18.85
C LEU A 69 -6.02 -8.69 17.66
N LEU A 70 -5.54 -7.68 16.93
CA LEU A 70 -4.70 -7.79 15.72
C LEU A 70 -3.53 -6.80 15.73
#